data_AF-A0A932LRI3-F1
#
_entry.id   AF-A0A932LRI3-F1
#
_cell.length_a   1.000
_cell.length_b   1.000
_cell.length_c   1.000
_cell.angle_alpha   90.00
_cell.angle_beta   90.00
_cell.angle_gamma   90.00
#
_symmetry.space_group_name_H-M   'P 1'
#
loop_
_entity.id
_entity.type
_entity.pdbx_description
1 polymer ?
#
loop_
_entity_poly.entity_id
_entity_poly.type
_entity_poly.pdbx_seq_one_letter_code
_entity_poly.pdbx_strand_id
1 'polypeptide(L)'
;MNSAGLRFGLFILIHALIGAGTATTARTQPPGQTRSPGGRSLGELQAFYQQNCARCHGTDGSSRSPEGKRLAGSDFTKAARAFRDAPGPAADREIQAMARTILKGLFFGITMPGWKDELSPDEATRMVKEVLLQAERGRVIQPENEAH
;
A
#
# COMPACT_ATOMS: atom_id res chain seq x y z
N MET A 1 23.48 -49.85 64.31
CA MET A 1 23.43 -51.09 63.51
C MET A 1 22.89 -50.74 62.12
N ASN A 2 23.75 -50.71 61.09
CA ASN A 2 23.90 -51.76 60.06
C ASN A 2 22.78 -51.63 59.00
N SER A 3 22.98 -51.55 57.68
CA SER A 3 24.14 -51.74 56.79
C SER A 3 23.80 -51.20 55.38
N ALA A 4 24.86 -51.01 54.58
CA ALA A 4 25.00 -51.02 53.10
C ALA A 4 23.78 -51.33 52.22
N GLY A 5 23.57 -50.77 51.02
CA GLY A 5 24.43 -50.10 50.06
C GLY A 5 24.17 -50.68 48.67
N LEU A 6 24.12 -49.88 47.58
CA LEU A 6 24.52 -50.30 46.23
C LEU A 6 24.56 -49.11 45.27
N ARG A 7 25.67 -48.99 44.54
CA ARG A 7 25.92 -48.01 43.47
C ARG A 7 25.48 -48.62 42.13
N PHE A 8 24.86 -47.86 41.24
CA PHE A 8 24.89 -48.10 39.79
C PHE A 8 24.45 -46.85 39.01
N GLY A 9 25.12 -46.53 37.91
CA GLY A 9 24.56 -45.72 36.84
C GLY A 9 25.20 -44.34 36.60
N LEU A 10 26.42 -44.35 36.08
CA LEU A 10 27.02 -43.27 35.31
C LEU A 10 26.11 -42.93 34.11
N PHE A 11 25.40 -41.81 34.16
CA PHE A 11 24.65 -41.31 33.00
C PHE A 11 25.49 -40.33 32.18
N ILE A 12 25.46 -40.62 30.88
CA ILE A 12 26.34 -40.15 29.84
C ILE A 12 26.11 -38.66 29.55
N LEU A 13 27.23 -37.97 29.44
CA LEU A 13 27.44 -36.64 28.89
C LEU A 13 26.82 -36.54 27.48
N ILE A 14 25.82 -35.67 27.28
CA ILE A 14 25.41 -35.23 25.95
C ILE A 14 25.55 -33.71 25.88
N HIS A 15 26.45 -33.30 25.00
CA HIS A 15 26.73 -31.93 24.59
C HIS A 15 25.52 -31.34 23.86
N ALA A 16 25.16 -30.10 24.20
CA ALA A 16 24.54 -29.18 23.25
C ALA A 16 24.93 -27.74 23.62
N LEU A 17 26.07 -27.32 23.07
CA LEU A 17 26.35 -25.93 22.74
C LEU A 17 25.38 -25.49 21.62
N ILE A 18 25.29 -24.18 21.38
CA ILE A 18 24.58 -23.47 20.28
C ILE A 18 23.17 -23.00 20.71
N GLY A 19 22.83 -21.70 20.72
CA GLY A 19 23.56 -20.53 20.27
C GLY A 19 22.86 -19.25 20.72
N ALA A 20 23.64 -18.18 20.82
CA ALA A 20 23.14 -16.82 21.04
C ALA A 20 22.29 -16.39 19.83
N GLY A 21 20.97 -16.35 20.00
CA GLY A 21 20.06 -15.73 19.05
C GLY A 21 20.12 -14.21 19.23
N THR A 22 20.81 -13.53 18.33
CA THR A 22 20.83 -12.07 18.25
C THR A 22 19.43 -11.54 18.05
N ALA A 23 18.95 -10.70 18.97
CA ALA A 23 17.75 -9.90 18.78
C ALA A 23 18.00 -8.90 17.65
N THR A 24 17.49 -9.19 16.45
CA THR A 24 17.31 -8.18 15.40
C THR A 24 16.15 -7.28 15.79
N THR A 25 16.44 -6.24 16.56
CA THR A 25 15.56 -5.07 16.66
C THR A 25 16.22 -3.93 15.92
N ALA A 26 15.83 -3.72 14.66
CA ALA A 26 15.91 -2.42 14.00
C ALA A 26 15.17 -2.45 12.66
N ARG A 27 13.88 -2.08 12.64
CA ARG A 27 13.30 -1.46 11.45
C ARG A 27 13.17 0.03 11.71
N THR A 28 14.30 0.72 11.61
CA THR A 28 14.32 2.17 11.47
C THR A 28 14.42 2.45 9.97
N GLN A 29 13.32 2.87 9.37
CA GLN A 29 13.31 3.27 7.95
C GLN A 29 13.76 4.73 7.85
N PRO A 30 14.86 5.05 7.13
CA PRO A 30 15.33 6.42 6.97
C PRO A 30 14.40 7.22 6.03
N PRO A 31 14.41 8.57 6.12
CA PRO A 31 13.71 9.42 5.16
C PRO A 31 14.40 9.34 3.80
N GLY A 32 13.61 9.02 2.76
CA GLY A 32 14.09 8.84 1.39
C GLY A 32 14.13 7.36 0.99
N GLN A 33 12.96 6.77 0.78
CA GLN A 33 12.87 5.45 0.15
C GLN A 33 13.48 5.54 -1.25
N THR A 34 14.57 4.80 -1.45
CA THR A 34 15.16 4.55 -2.77
C THR A 34 14.07 3.93 -3.63
N ARG A 35 13.56 4.69 -4.60
CA ARG A 35 12.58 4.21 -5.58
C ARG A 35 13.17 2.96 -6.23
N SER A 36 12.43 1.85 -6.19
CA SER A 36 12.81 0.62 -6.89
C SER A 36 13.11 0.95 -8.36
N PRO A 37 14.04 0.26 -9.05
CA PRO A 37 14.41 0.57 -10.44
C PRO A 37 13.24 0.57 -11.44
N GLY A 38 12.06 0.05 -11.06
CA GLY A 38 10.80 0.10 -11.83
C GLY A 38 9.70 1.00 -11.27
N GLY A 39 9.98 1.82 -10.25
CA GLY A 39 8.95 2.50 -9.46
C GLY A 39 8.15 1.53 -8.58
N ARG A 40 7.11 2.03 -7.90
CA ARG A 40 6.24 1.21 -7.05
C ARG A 40 5.52 0.12 -7.83
N SER A 41 5.37 -1.07 -7.27
CA SER A 41 4.50 -2.12 -7.81
C SER A 41 3.02 -1.76 -7.73
N LEU A 42 2.13 -2.58 -8.32
CA LEU A 42 0.69 -2.39 -8.17
C LEU A 42 0.24 -2.48 -6.70
N GLY A 43 0.72 -3.49 -5.97
CA GLY A 43 0.44 -3.66 -4.54
C GLY A 43 0.90 -2.45 -3.73
N GLU A 44 2.07 -1.91 -4.02
CA GLU A 44 2.59 -0.69 -3.39
C GLU A 44 1.75 0.56 -3.73
N LEU A 45 1.24 0.69 -4.96
CA LEU A 45 0.33 1.79 -5.34
C LEU A 45 -1.03 1.65 -4.65
N GLN A 46 -1.58 0.44 -4.57
CA GLN A 46 -2.82 0.17 -3.83
C GLN A 46 -2.65 0.46 -2.33
N ALA A 47 -1.50 0.08 -1.75
CA ALA A 47 -1.17 0.42 -0.37
C ALA A 47 -1.04 1.93 -0.16
N PHE A 48 -0.37 2.63 -1.09
CA PHE A 48 -0.29 4.09 -1.07
C PHE A 48 -1.68 4.73 -1.12
N TYR A 49 -2.59 4.22 -1.95
CA TYR A 49 -3.98 4.70 -2.02
C TYR A 49 -4.70 4.53 -0.67
N GLN A 50 -4.62 3.36 -0.05
CA GLN A 50 -5.29 3.11 1.23
C GLN A 50 -4.77 4.02 2.34
N GLN A 51 -3.47 4.27 2.38
CA GLN A 51 -2.84 5.11 3.41
C GLN A 51 -3.14 6.61 3.23
N ASN A 52 -3.21 7.08 1.99
CA ASN A 52 -3.18 8.52 1.70
C ASN A 52 -4.46 9.08 1.09
N CYS A 53 -5.28 8.24 0.44
CA CYS A 53 -6.41 8.68 -0.39
C CYS A 53 -7.76 8.23 0.18
N ALA A 54 -7.82 7.01 0.74
CA ALA A 54 -9.06 6.34 1.11
C ALA A 54 -9.90 7.09 2.17
N ARG A 55 -9.27 7.91 3.03
CA ARG A 55 -10.00 8.73 4.00
C ARG A 55 -11.03 9.66 3.35
N CYS A 56 -10.69 10.23 2.20
CA CYS A 56 -11.57 11.16 1.48
C CYS A 56 -12.27 10.47 0.30
N HIS A 57 -11.56 9.58 -0.41
CA HIS A 57 -12.09 8.92 -1.61
C HIS A 57 -12.79 7.58 -1.35
N GLY A 58 -12.83 7.14 -0.09
CA GLY A 58 -13.36 5.83 0.30
C GLY A 58 -12.36 4.70 0.06
N THR A 59 -12.48 3.62 0.82
CA THR A 59 -11.62 2.44 0.66
C THR A 59 -11.85 1.70 -0.66
N ASP A 60 -13.01 1.93 -1.30
CA ASP A 60 -13.43 1.39 -2.59
C ASP A 60 -13.38 2.43 -3.74
N GLY A 61 -12.92 3.66 -3.47
CA GLY A 61 -12.90 4.74 -4.46
C GLY A 61 -14.25 5.39 -4.78
N SER A 62 -15.31 5.09 -4.01
CA SER A 62 -16.65 5.63 -4.29
C SER A 62 -16.90 7.05 -3.76
N SER A 63 -16.00 7.60 -2.95
CA SER A 63 -16.15 8.89 -2.24
C SER A 63 -17.46 9.03 -1.45
N ARG A 64 -18.01 7.91 -0.96
CA ARG A 64 -19.28 7.89 -0.21
C ARG A 64 -19.14 8.11 1.30
N SER A 65 -17.91 8.22 1.82
CA SER A 65 -17.67 8.60 3.22
C SER A 65 -18.27 9.99 3.50
N PRO A 66 -18.57 10.31 4.78
CA PRO A 66 -19.02 11.65 5.15
C PRO A 66 -18.10 12.76 4.62
N GLU A 67 -16.79 12.56 4.68
CA GLU A 67 -15.77 13.47 4.17
C GLU A 67 -15.82 13.58 2.64
N GLY A 68 -15.91 12.45 1.93
CA GLY A 68 -16.01 12.41 0.48
C GLY A 68 -17.24 13.15 -0.04
N LYS A 69 -18.39 13.00 0.64
CA LYS A 69 -19.60 13.75 0.32
C LYS A 69 -19.46 15.25 0.63
N ARG A 70 -18.93 15.60 1.80
CA ARG A 70 -18.75 16.99 2.24
C ARG A 70 -17.83 17.78 1.31
N LEU A 71 -16.81 17.12 0.77
CA LEU A 71 -15.80 17.72 -0.09
C LEU A 71 -16.07 17.48 -1.59
N ALA A 72 -17.21 16.88 -1.96
CA ALA A 72 -17.50 16.51 -3.34
C ALA A 72 -16.35 15.73 -4.02
N GLY A 73 -15.76 14.78 -3.28
CA GLY A 73 -14.68 13.93 -3.75
C GLY A 73 -15.10 13.11 -4.98
N SER A 74 -14.15 12.89 -5.90
CA SER A 74 -14.40 12.15 -7.13
C SER A 74 -14.84 10.71 -6.86
N ASP A 75 -15.97 10.27 -7.42
CA ASP A 75 -16.40 8.86 -7.42
C ASP A 75 -15.67 8.13 -8.57
N PHE A 76 -14.54 7.51 -8.25
CA PHE A 76 -13.72 6.79 -9.23
C PHE A 76 -14.43 5.58 -9.83
N THR A 77 -15.42 5.02 -9.12
CA THR A 77 -16.22 3.90 -9.66
C THR A 77 -17.11 4.33 -10.84
N LYS A 78 -17.45 5.63 -10.93
CA LYS A 78 -18.13 6.19 -12.11
C LYS A 78 -17.14 6.47 -13.23
N ALA A 79 -15.98 7.03 -12.90
CA ALA A 79 -14.91 7.23 -13.88
C ALA A 79 -14.50 5.90 -14.52
N ALA A 80 -14.19 4.89 -13.72
CA ALA A 80 -13.87 3.53 -14.17
C ALA A 80 -14.88 2.98 -15.19
N ARG A 81 -16.19 3.15 -14.94
CA ARG A 81 -17.24 2.78 -15.90
C ARG A 81 -17.14 3.57 -17.20
N ALA A 82 -17.12 4.90 -17.11
CA ALA A 82 -17.05 5.77 -18.29
C ALA A 82 -15.82 5.47 -19.17
N PHE A 83 -14.67 5.18 -18.55
CA PHE A 83 -13.44 4.83 -19.24
C PHE A 83 -13.49 3.47 -19.94
N ARG A 84 -14.13 2.46 -19.34
CA ARG A 84 -14.34 1.16 -20.00
C ARG A 84 -15.27 1.27 -21.20
N ASP A 85 -16.30 2.10 -21.09
CA ASP A 85 -17.33 2.24 -22.13
C ASP A 85 -16.85 3.10 -23.31
N ALA A 86 -15.86 3.98 -23.10
CA ALA A 86 -15.34 4.90 -24.12
C ALA A 86 -13.81 5.09 -24.03
N PRO A 87 -13.01 4.07 -24.41
CA PRO A 87 -11.56 4.20 -24.46
C PRO A 87 -11.09 5.11 -25.62
N GLY A 88 -9.82 5.52 -25.60
CA GLY A 88 -9.17 6.22 -26.72
C GLY A 88 -8.46 7.52 -26.33
N PRO A 89 -8.08 8.37 -27.30
CA PRO A 89 -7.21 9.53 -27.05
C PRO A 89 -7.80 10.57 -26.08
N ALA A 90 -9.13 10.68 -26.01
CA ALA A 90 -9.79 11.54 -25.04
C ALA A 90 -9.64 11.01 -23.61
N ALA A 91 -9.77 9.69 -23.43
CA ALA A 91 -9.52 9.00 -22.17
C ALA A 91 -8.06 9.17 -21.73
N ASP A 92 -7.09 9.01 -22.64
CA ASP A 92 -5.67 9.22 -22.31
C ASP A 92 -5.38 10.65 -21.82
N ARG A 93 -5.99 11.67 -22.43
CA ARG A 93 -5.86 13.06 -21.98
C ARG A 93 -6.42 13.26 -20.57
N GLU A 94 -7.55 12.64 -20.27
CA GLU A 94 -8.18 12.71 -18.95
C GLU A 94 -7.34 11.97 -17.89
N ILE A 95 -6.78 10.80 -18.21
CA ILE A 95 -5.84 10.09 -17.32
C ILE A 95 -4.66 10.98 -16.96
N GLN A 96 -4.08 11.65 -17.96
CA GLN A 96 -2.97 12.57 -17.74
C GLN A 96 -3.40 13.80 -16.94
N ALA A 97 -4.63 14.28 -17.11
CA ALA A 97 -5.17 15.37 -16.28
C ALA A 97 -5.32 14.93 -14.81
N MET A 98 -5.87 13.75 -14.56
CA MET A 98 -5.96 13.17 -13.21
C MET A 98 -4.58 12.98 -12.58
N ALA A 99 -3.60 12.44 -13.31
CA ALA A 99 -2.23 12.26 -12.81
C ALA A 99 -1.59 13.60 -12.41
N ARG A 100 -1.74 14.64 -13.24
CA ARG A 100 -1.26 15.99 -12.89
C ARG A 100 -1.93 16.54 -11.65
N THR A 101 -3.22 16.27 -11.48
CA THR A 101 -4.00 16.67 -10.31
C THR A 101 -3.52 15.96 -9.05
N ILE A 102 -3.21 14.66 -9.11
CA ILE A 102 -2.62 13.90 -8.00
C ILE A 102 -1.27 14.50 -7.57
N LEU A 103 -0.41 14.86 -8.54
CA LEU A 103 0.90 15.43 -8.23
C LEU A 103 0.81 16.84 -7.65
N LYS A 104 -0.05 17.69 -8.21
CA LYS A 104 -0.14 19.11 -7.82
C LYS A 104 -1.07 19.36 -6.63
N GLY A 105 -2.02 18.48 -6.40
CA GLY A 105 -3.14 18.72 -5.47
C GLY A 105 -4.16 19.69 -6.04
N LEU A 106 -5.25 19.88 -5.29
CA LEU A 106 -6.20 20.98 -5.48
C LEU A 106 -6.36 21.68 -4.14
N PHE A 107 -6.32 23.02 -4.16
CA PHE A 107 -6.49 23.85 -2.96
C PHE A 107 -7.70 24.80 -3.05
N PHE A 108 -8.28 25.00 -4.25
CA PHE A 108 -9.39 25.92 -4.45
C PHE A 108 -10.73 25.26 -4.04
N GLY A 109 -11.12 25.43 -2.76
CA GLY A 109 -12.42 24.99 -2.22
C GLY A 109 -12.48 23.52 -1.77
N ILE A 110 -11.49 22.73 -2.12
CA ILE A 110 -11.26 21.35 -1.68
C ILE A 110 -9.78 21.24 -1.31
N THR A 111 -9.46 20.63 -0.17
CA THR A 111 -8.07 20.41 0.25
C THR A 111 -7.65 19.00 -0.10
N MET A 112 -7.24 18.80 -1.36
CA MET A 112 -6.56 17.57 -1.78
C MET A 112 -5.05 17.86 -1.83
N PRO A 113 -4.24 17.21 -0.98
CA PRO A 113 -2.79 17.40 -1.01
C PRO A 113 -2.21 16.97 -2.36
N GLY A 114 -1.10 17.59 -2.75
CA GLY A 114 -0.31 17.16 -3.89
C GLY A 114 0.77 16.18 -3.45
N TRP A 115 1.06 15.20 -4.31
CA TRP A 115 1.97 14.07 -4.02
C TRP A 115 3.20 14.04 -4.92
N LYS A 116 3.63 15.19 -5.45
CA LYS A 116 4.76 15.31 -6.38
C LYS A 116 6.10 14.88 -5.79
N ASP A 117 6.22 14.88 -4.46
CA ASP A 117 7.47 14.54 -3.77
C ASP A 117 7.51 13.03 -3.47
N GLU A 118 6.33 12.38 -3.37
CA GLU A 118 6.16 10.97 -3.08
C GLU A 118 5.95 10.09 -4.31
N LEU A 119 5.30 10.61 -5.36
CA LEU A 119 5.00 9.90 -6.61
C LEU A 119 5.75 10.50 -7.79
N SER A 120 6.36 9.65 -8.61
CA SER A 120 6.84 10.07 -9.93
C SER A 120 5.67 10.34 -10.90
N PRO A 121 5.88 11.06 -12.01
CA PRO A 121 4.84 11.24 -13.03
C PRO A 121 4.29 9.93 -13.60
N ASP A 122 5.17 8.93 -13.78
CA ASP A 122 4.78 7.61 -14.27
C ASP A 122 3.98 6.84 -13.21
N GLU A 123 4.38 6.90 -11.94
CA GLU A 123 3.63 6.31 -10.84
C GLU A 123 2.25 6.96 -10.67
N ALA A 124 2.13 8.27 -10.85
CA ALA A 124 0.84 8.96 -10.80
C ALA A 124 -0.06 8.54 -11.97
N THR A 125 0.51 8.35 -13.17
CA THR A 125 -0.24 7.81 -14.32
C THR A 125 -0.72 6.39 -14.06
N ARG A 126 0.16 5.54 -13.50
CA ARG A 126 -0.17 4.15 -13.14
C ARG A 126 -1.19 4.08 -12.00
N MET A 127 -1.08 4.95 -11.00
CA MET A 127 -2.09 5.11 -9.94
C MET A 127 -3.48 5.34 -10.56
N VAL A 128 -3.60 6.22 -11.55
CA VAL A 128 -4.89 6.43 -12.23
C VAL A 128 -5.35 5.17 -12.98
N LYS A 129 -4.50 4.59 -13.83
CA LYS A 129 -4.89 3.49 -14.73
C LYS A 129 -5.16 2.16 -14.00
N GLU A 130 -4.26 1.79 -13.10
CA GLU A 130 -4.20 0.46 -12.49
C GLU A 130 -4.93 0.41 -11.14
N VAL A 131 -5.12 1.56 -10.48
CA VAL A 131 -5.80 1.63 -9.17
C VAL A 131 -7.16 2.34 -9.29
N LEU A 132 -7.17 3.61 -9.70
CA LEU A 132 -8.40 4.42 -9.66
C LEU A 132 -9.43 3.98 -10.70
N LEU A 133 -9.00 3.71 -11.93
CA LEU A 133 -9.89 3.28 -13.01
C LEU A 133 -10.26 1.78 -12.95
N GLN A 134 -9.71 1.05 -11.97
CA GLN A 134 -10.14 -0.30 -11.62
C GLN A 134 -11.13 -0.32 -10.45
N ALA A 135 -11.44 0.84 -9.86
CA ALA A 135 -12.31 0.93 -8.70
C ALA A 135 -13.73 0.42 -8.99
N GLU A 136 -14.21 -0.46 -8.12
CA GLU A 136 -15.57 -0.99 -8.14
C GLU A 136 -16.24 -0.73 -6.79
N ARG A 137 -17.47 -0.19 -6.85
CA ARG A 137 -18.21 0.16 -5.65
C ARG A 137 -18.43 -1.06 -4.77
N GLY A 138 -18.07 -0.94 -3.49
CA GLY A 138 -18.15 -2.01 -2.50
C GLY A 138 -16.97 -2.99 -2.52
N ARG A 139 -16.05 -2.90 -3.49
CA ARG A 139 -14.81 -3.68 -3.50
C ARG A 139 -13.65 -2.80 -3.01
N VAL A 140 -13.11 -3.15 -1.85
CA VAL A 140 -11.96 -2.45 -1.28
C VAL A 140 -10.77 -2.58 -2.23
N ILE A 141 -10.08 -1.46 -2.48
CA ILE A 141 -8.82 -1.41 -3.22
C ILE A 141 -7.72 -1.96 -2.30
N GLN A 142 -7.57 -3.27 -2.25
CA GLN A 142 -6.60 -3.92 -1.37
C GLN A 142 -5.24 -4.03 -2.06
N PRO A 143 -4.12 -3.90 -1.32
CA PRO A 143 -2.81 -4.26 -1.83
C PRO A 143 -2.82 -5.73 -2.26
N GLU A 144 -2.57 -5.98 -3.54
CA GLU A 144 -2.29 -7.30 -4.04
C GLU A 144 -0.95 -7.76 -3.44
N ASN A 145 -0.95 -8.97 -2.86
CA ASN A 145 0.28 -9.60 -2.48
C ASN A 145 1.04 -9.89 -3.77
N GLU A 146 2.22 -9.28 -3.92
CA GLU A 146 3.14 -9.64 -5.00
C GLU A 146 3.38 -11.15 -4.91
N ALA A 147 2.90 -11.89 -5.90
CA ALA A 147 3.30 -13.28 -6.06
C ALA A 147 4.80 -13.26 -6.40
N HIS A 148 5.62 -13.43 -5.37
CA HIS A 148 7.06 -13.63 -5.48
C HIS A 148 7.36 -14.98 -6.16
#